data_AF-A0A352D974-F1
#
_entry.id   AF-A0A352D974-F1
#
_cell.length_a   1.000
_cell.length_b   1.000
_cell.length_c   1.000
_cell.angle_alpha   90.00
_cell.angle_beta   90.00
_cell.angle_gamma   90.00
#
_symmetry.space_group_name_H-M   'P 1'
#
loop_
_entity.id
_entity.type
_entity.pdbx_description
1 polymer ?
#
loop_
_entity_poly.entity_id
_entity_poly.type
_entity_poly.pdbx_seq_one_letter_code
_entity_poly.pdbx_strand_id
1 'polypeptide(L)'
;MTNLFAVLIFIFACAAPSGGAEFDLGRVNAAAIVSATLPPAPGPGLPFRVSSPREDKYFNAYVLKAIDLLYSKYGLLGYGVNADFTHDLPYHTSGAIRALAAPRTMCVAAQLEIILTAYEIYGRETGDYSVYAYLPKRSYAGLSAADLKGHIWVNPKFKSYGTADALINFGMGERRSFSELEPGDFLNLNRNNKTGHAVAFLGYIDSSGGILPGYGPEVVGFKYFSAQGSAAPGRGGLDYRYAVFSQFGCLKMPYKRDCGIIYSADQKILNAGRMLAPAYWTGTRPALSGKAFGETALDADFFSGITTDD
;
A
#
# COMPACT_ATOMS: atom_id res chain seq x y z
N MET A 1 25.99 -33.57 -65.89
CA MET A 1 24.98 -34.56 -65.46
C MET A 1 24.50 -34.10 -64.07
N THR A 2 23.48 -33.24 -63.97
CA THR A 2 22.03 -33.57 -63.76
C THR A 2 21.83 -34.44 -62.51
N ASN A 3 21.04 -34.14 -61.46
CA ASN A 3 19.91 -33.24 -61.17
C ASN A 3 19.89 -33.00 -59.64
N LEU A 4 19.63 -31.79 -59.12
CA LEU A 4 18.32 -31.19 -58.82
C LEU A 4 17.50 -31.94 -57.74
N PHE A 5 17.50 -31.42 -56.50
CA PHE A 5 16.32 -31.39 -55.63
C PHE A 5 16.43 -30.19 -54.68
N ALA A 6 15.64 -29.16 -55.01
CA ALA A 6 15.39 -28.01 -54.16
C ALA A 6 14.27 -28.37 -53.18
N VAL A 7 14.46 -28.06 -51.89
CA VAL A 7 13.37 -27.99 -50.92
C VAL A 7 13.19 -26.52 -50.56
N LEU A 8 12.18 -25.93 -51.19
CA LEU A 8 11.64 -24.62 -50.89
C LEU A 8 10.78 -24.76 -49.62
N ILE A 9 11.16 -24.10 -48.53
CA ILE A 9 10.26 -23.88 -47.38
C ILE A 9 9.85 -22.41 -47.41
N PHE A 10 8.62 -22.18 -47.87
CA PHE A 10 7.89 -20.93 -47.71
C PHE A 10 7.47 -20.80 -46.25
N ILE A 11 8.10 -19.89 -45.50
CA ILE A 11 7.51 -19.37 -44.26
C ILE A 11 6.73 -18.12 -44.64
N PHE A 12 5.40 -18.23 -44.58
CA PHE A 12 4.49 -17.10 -44.69
C PHE A 12 4.78 -16.09 -43.57
N ALA A 13 5.20 -14.89 -43.94
CA ALA A 13 5.10 -13.73 -43.08
C ALA A 13 3.60 -13.36 -42.97
N CYS A 14 3.01 -13.60 -41.80
CA CYS A 14 1.74 -12.96 -41.44
C CYS A 14 2.00 -11.47 -41.21
N ALA A 15 1.84 -10.67 -42.27
CA ALA A 15 1.69 -9.23 -42.14
C ALA A 15 0.32 -8.97 -41.48
N ALA A 16 0.34 -8.55 -40.21
CA ALA A 16 -0.85 -7.97 -39.59
C ALA A 16 -1.15 -6.63 -40.27
N PRO A 17 -2.41 -6.32 -40.62
CA PRO A 17 -2.75 -5.02 -41.17
C PRO A 17 -2.60 -3.96 -40.07
N SER A 18 -1.53 -3.18 -40.12
CA SER A 18 -1.38 -1.94 -39.36
C SER A 18 -2.27 -0.87 -39.99
N GLY A 19 -3.58 -1.02 -39.84
CA GLY A 19 -4.61 -0.07 -40.26
C GLY A 19 -5.18 0.73 -39.09
N GLY A 20 -4.37 1.04 -38.08
CA GLY A 20 -4.75 1.99 -37.03
C GLY A 20 -4.80 3.37 -37.65
N ALA A 21 -5.98 4.00 -37.66
CA ALA A 21 -6.12 5.38 -38.09
C ALA A 21 -5.11 6.26 -37.34
N GLU A 22 -4.40 7.10 -38.09
CA GLU A 22 -3.48 8.10 -37.54
C GLU A 22 -4.25 8.99 -36.55
N PHE A 23 -3.75 9.07 -35.33
CA PHE A 23 -4.40 9.80 -34.25
C PHE A 23 -4.25 11.31 -34.50
N ASP A 24 -5.26 11.91 -35.14
CA ASP A 24 -5.31 13.33 -35.45
C ASP A 24 -5.69 14.16 -34.21
N LEU A 25 -4.67 14.77 -33.58
CA LEU A 25 -4.83 15.67 -32.43
C LEU A 25 -5.68 16.91 -32.76
N GLY A 26 -5.89 17.25 -34.04
CA GLY A 26 -6.74 18.34 -34.49
C GLY A 26 -8.25 18.05 -34.41
N ARG A 27 -8.63 16.79 -34.17
CA ARG A 27 -10.05 16.37 -34.06
C ARG A 27 -10.57 16.22 -32.63
N VAL A 28 -9.73 16.42 -31.62
CA VAL A 28 -10.13 16.35 -30.22
C VAL A 28 -10.72 17.69 -29.81
N ASN A 29 -12.04 17.84 -29.92
CA ASN A 29 -12.74 18.97 -29.31
C ASN A 29 -13.26 18.61 -27.91
N ALA A 30 -13.54 19.62 -27.09
CA ALA A 30 -14.00 19.41 -25.71
C ALA A 30 -15.28 18.57 -25.62
N ALA A 31 -16.16 18.62 -26.64
CA ALA A 31 -17.38 17.80 -26.68
C ALA A 31 -17.08 16.31 -26.91
N ALA A 32 -16.02 15.98 -27.67
CA ALA A 32 -15.57 14.61 -27.87
C ALA A 32 -14.93 14.00 -26.60
N ILE A 33 -14.29 14.81 -25.76
CA ILE A 33 -13.75 14.37 -24.47
C ILE A 33 -14.87 14.07 -23.47
N VAL A 34 -15.93 14.89 -23.46
CA VAL A 34 -17.10 14.68 -22.58
C VAL A 34 -17.96 13.49 -23.02
N SER A 35 -17.92 13.13 -24.31
CA SER A 35 -18.68 12.02 -24.89
C SER A 35 -17.90 10.70 -24.96
N ALA A 36 -16.59 10.73 -24.67
CA ALA A 36 -15.77 9.54 -24.66
C ALA A 36 -16.16 8.66 -23.47
N THR A 37 -16.77 7.51 -23.76
CA THR A 37 -17.01 6.48 -22.76
C THR A 37 -15.64 5.95 -22.35
N LEU A 38 -15.19 6.30 -21.15
CA LEU A 38 -14.01 5.68 -20.56
C LEU A 38 -14.27 4.16 -20.53
N PRO A 39 -13.25 3.32 -20.84
CA PRO A 39 -13.38 1.91 -20.59
C PRO A 39 -13.80 1.74 -19.12
N PRO A 40 -14.76 0.83 -18.82
CA PRO A 40 -15.16 0.60 -17.44
C PRO A 40 -13.90 0.31 -16.64
N ALA A 41 -13.73 1.02 -15.52
CA ALA A 41 -12.70 0.67 -14.56
C ALA A 41 -12.85 -0.84 -14.30
N PRO A 42 -11.80 -1.66 -14.44
CA PRO A 42 -11.88 -3.03 -13.99
C PRO A 42 -12.32 -2.97 -12.53
N GLY A 43 -13.51 -3.50 -12.26
CA GLY A 43 -14.08 -3.45 -10.92
C GLY A 43 -13.07 -4.04 -9.92
N PRO A 44 -12.92 -3.46 -8.72
CA PRO A 44 -12.18 -4.11 -7.66
C PRO A 44 -12.99 -5.35 -7.27
N GLY A 45 -12.58 -6.48 -7.81
CA GLY A 45 -13.32 -7.72 -7.68
C GLY A 45 -12.42 -8.89 -8.02
N LEU A 46 -11.21 -8.92 -7.45
CA LEU A 46 -10.61 -10.21 -7.15
C LEU A 46 -11.52 -10.83 -6.07
N PRO A 47 -12.22 -11.95 -6.34
CA PRO A 47 -12.88 -12.67 -5.27
C PRO A 47 -11.77 -13.25 -4.39
N PHE A 48 -11.42 -12.53 -3.31
CA PHE A 48 -10.60 -13.08 -2.26
C PHE A 48 -11.38 -14.26 -1.67
N ARG A 49 -10.92 -15.48 -1.96
CA ARG A 49 -11.44 -16.69 -1.31
C ARG A 49 -11.11 -16.58 0.17
N VAL A 50 -12.14 -16.49 0.99
CA VAL A 50 -12.09 -16.73 2.44
C VAL A 50 -11.65 -18.19 2.63
N SER A 51 -10.55 -18.40 3.33
CA SER A 51 -9.78 -19.63 3.43
C SER A 51 -9.37 -19.97 4.88
N SER A 52 -9.96 -21.05 5.42
CA SER A 52 -9.43 -21.89 6.53
C SER A 52 -9.24 -21.23 7.91
N PRO A 53 -9.40 -21.96 9.05
CA PRO A 53 -9.22 -21.45 10.43
C PRO A 53 -7.86 -20.79 10.79
N ARG A 54 -6.87 -20.73 9.88
CA ARG A 54 -5.72 -19.81 10.01
C ARG A 54 -6.11 -18.34 9.83
N GLU A 55 -7.20 -18.05 9.12
CA GLU A 55 -7.71 -16.68 8.92
C GLU A 55 -8.16 -16.03 10.22
N ASP A 56 -8.60 -16.80 11.22
CA ASP A 56 -9.09 -16.23 12.48
C ASP A 56 -7.97 -15.56 13.30
N LYS A 57 -6.70 -15.91 13.04
CA LYS A 57 -5.56 -15.31 13.76
C LYS A 57 -5.25 -13.88 13.30
N TYR A 58 -5.59 -13.53 12.06
CA TYR A 58 -5.04 -12.35 11.42
C TYR A 58 -6.13 -11.38 10.98
N PHE A 59 -5.81 -10.08 11.02
CA PHE A 59 -6.78 -9.03 10.74
C PHE A 59 -6.86 -8.64 9.25
N ASN A 60 -6.12 -9.36 8.38
CA ASN A 60 -5.94 -9.07 6.96
C ASN A 60 -7.25 -8.88 6.20
N ALA A 61 -8.28 -9.70 6.46
CA ALA A 61 -9.57 -9.57 5.80
C ALA A 61 -10.20 -8.18 6.02
N TYR A 62 -10.13 -7.64 7.25
CA TYR A 62 -10.65 -6.31 7.57
C TYR A 62 -9.75 -5.19 7.02
N VAL A 63 -8.44 -5.42 6.98
CA VAL A 63 -7.49 -4.51 6.31
C VAL A 63 -7.85 -4.37 4.81
N LEU A 64 -8.09 -5.48 4.11
CA LEU A 64 -8.47 -5.46 2.70
C LEU A 64 -9.82 -4.77 2.47
N LYS A 65 -10.82 -5.04 3.32
CA LYS A 65 -12.11 -4.31 3.28
C LYS A 65 -11.94 -2.81 3.50
N ALA A 66 -11.05 -2.42 4.41
CA ALA A 66 -10.75 -1.01 4.66
C ALA A 66 -10.10 -0.34 3.44
N ILE A 67 -9.17 -1.03 2.78
CA ILE A 67 -8.53 -0.55 1.54
C ILE A 67 -9.58 -0.31 0.44
N ASP A 68 -10.48 -1.26 0.20
CA ASP A 68 -11.55 -1.12 -0.79
C ASP A 68 -12.47 0.08 -0.47
N LEU A 69 -12.86 0.22 0.80
CA LEU A 69 -13.69 1.33 1.26
C LEU A 69 -12.98 2.69 1.10
N LEU A 70 -11.71 2.76 1.50
CA LEU A 70 -10.93 3.99 1.44
C LEU A 70 -10.66 4.42 0.00
N TYR A 71 -10.30 3.49 -0.88
CA TYR A 71 -10.11 3.81 -2.29
C TYR A 71 -11.41 4.29 -2.94
N SER A 72 -12.53 3.59 -2.71
CA SER A 72 -13.81 3.95 -3.32
C SER A 72 -14.35 5.32 -2.92
N LYS A 73 -14.01 5.80 -1.71
CA LYS A 73 -14.50 7.09 -1.17
C LYS A 73 -13.48 8.22 -1.26
N TYR A 74 -12.20 7.91 -1.08
CA TYR A 74 -11.12 8.87 -0.86
C TYR A 74 -9.90 8.63 -1.77
N GLY A 75 -10.02 7.72 -2.74
CA GLY A 75 -8.98 7.45 -3.73
C GLY A 75 -8.62 8.70 -4.54
N LEU A 76 -7.33 8.88 -4.78
CA LEU A 76 -6.80 9.93 -5.65
C LEU A 76 -7.16 11.38 -5.27
N LEU A 77 -7.44 11.68 -3.98
CA LEU A 77 -7.78 13.04 -3.53
C LEU A 77 -6.57 13.94 -3.19
N GLY A 78 -5.37 13.51 -3.54
CA GLY A 78 -4.12 14.26 -3.38
C GLY A 78 -3.25 13.76 -2.23
N TYR A 79 -1.94 13.95 -2.39
CA TYR A 79 -0.92 13.64 -1.38
C TYR A 79 -0.46 14.91 -0.64
N GLY A 80 -0.06 14.80 0.62
CA GLY A 80 0.56 15.92 1.34
C GLY A 80 1.41 15.47 2.52
N VAL A 81 2.70 15.80 2.52
CA VAL A 81 3.66 15.42 3.59
C VAL A 81 3.29 15.95 4.99
N ASN A 82 2.48 17.01 5.05
CA ASN A 82 1.99 17.62 6.29
C ASN A 82 0.51 17.32 6.56
N ALA A 83 -0.07 16.36 5.83
CA ALA A 83 -1.44 15.89 6.04
C ALA A 83 -1.42 14.58 6.85
N ASP A 84 -2.54 14.22 7.48
CA ASP A 84 -2.72 12.90 8.08
C ASP A 84 -3.79 12.07 7.38
N PHE A 85 -5.05 12.13 7.82
CA PHE A 85 -6.15 11.31 7.34
C PHE A 85 -6.94 12.05 6.25
N THR A 86 -7.51 11.29 5.32
CA THR A 86 -8.34 11.89 4.26
C THR A 86 -9.66 12.47 4.79
N HIS A 87 -10.07 12.08 6.00
CA HIS A 87 -11.29 12.54 6.67
C HIS A 87 -11.18 12.34 8.18
N ASP A 88 -12.07 12.98 8.95
CA ASP A 88 -12.18 12.70 10.38
C ASP A 88 -12.61 11.25 10.59
N LEU A 89 -11.89 10.53 11.44
CA LEU A 89 -12.14 9.11 11.70
C LEU A 89 -12.93 8.94 13.01
N PRO A 90 -14.17 8.41 12.98
CA PRO A 90 -14.90 8.07 14.19
C PRO A 90 -14.11 7.06 15.04
N TYR A 91 -13.99 7.35 16.33
CA TYR A 91 -13.35 6.48 17.33
C TYR A 91 -14.38 5.98 18.32
N HIS A 92 -15.37 5.26 17.77
CA HIS A 92 -16.54 4.75 18.48
C HIS A 92 -17.19 5.83 19.37
N THR A 93 -17.48 5.55 20.64
CA THR A 93 -18.12 6.48 21.58
C THR A 93 -17.17 7.56 22.12
N SER A 94 -15.87 7.47 21.83
CA SER A 94 -14.86 8.42 22.32
C SER A 94 -14.66 9.66 21.42
N GLY A 95 -15.59 9.89 20.49
CA GLY A 95 -15.58 11.00 19.53
C GLY A 95 -14.82 10.64 18.24
N ALA A 96 -14.21 11.64 17.60
CA ALA A 96 -13.42 11.45 16.38
C ALA A 96 -11.94 11.77 16.59
N ILE A 97 -11.09 11.14 15.77
CA ILE A 97 -9.72 11.55 15.51
C ILE A 97 -9.79 12.52 14.33
N ARG A 98 -9.32 13.75 14.54
CA ARG A 98 -9.45 14.83 13.56
C ARG A 98 -8.43 14.67 12.46
N ALA A 99 -8.85 14.91 11.22
CA ALA A 99 -7.94 15.06 10.11
C ALA A 99 -7.26 16.44 10.11
N LEU A 100 -6.05 16.46 9.58
CA LEU A 100 -5.19 17.58 9.30
C LEU A 100 -4.99 17.66 7.79
N ALA A 101 -5.42 18.77 7.19
CA ALA A 101 -5.30 19.04 5.76
C ALA A 101 -6.01 18.01 4.83
N ALA A 102 -7.12 17.43 5.30
CA ALA A 102 -8.04 16.67 4.46
C ALA A 102 -8.47 17.47 3.20
N PRO A 103 -8.69 16.79 2.05
CA PRO A 103 -8.74 15.34 1.87
C PRO A 103 -7.39 14.69 1.56
N ARG A 104 -6.28 15.43 1.69
CA ARG A 104 -4.95 14.89 1.43
C ARG A 104 -4.53 13.97 2.56
N THR A 105 -3.64 13.04 2.24
CA THR A 105 -3.02 12.14 3.21
C THR A 105 -1.54 11.90 2.83
N MET A 106 -0.80 11.26 3.72
CA MET A 106 0.57 10.82 3.49
C MET A 106 0.73 9.32 3.76
N CYS A 107 1.82 8.73 3.27
CA CYS A 107 1.96 7.27 3.24
C CYS A 107 1.88 6.56 4.60
N VAL A 108 2.51 7.10 5.65
CA VAL A 108 2.44 6.55 7.02
C VAL A 108 1.07 6.80 7.67
N ALA A 109 0.43 7.94 7.36
CA ALA A 109 -0.90 8.25 7.85
C ALA A 109 -1.97 7.35 7.22
N ALA A 110 -1.83 7.06 5.93
CA ALA A 110 -2.68 6.12 5.21
C ALA A 110 -2.67 4.72 5.86
N GLN A 111 -1.53 4.25 6.38
CA GLN A 111 -1.49 2.95 7.08
C GLN A 111 -2.30 2.98 8.37
N LEU A 112 -2.23 4.09 9.11
CA LEU A 112 -3.03 4.27 10.31
C LEU A 112 -4.53 4.45 10.01
N GLU A 113 -4.86 5.13 8.90
CA GLU A 113 -6.22 5.25 8.39
C GLU A 113 -6.81 3.88 8.05
N ILE A 114 -6.07 3.04 7.33
CA ILE A 114 -6.46 1.66 7.02
C ILE A 114 -6.77 0.87 8.30
N ILE A 115 -5.93 0.96 9.33
CA ILE A 115 -6.15 0.27 10.61
C ILE A 115 -7.44 0.75 11.29
N LEU A 116 -7.64 2.06 11.37
CA LEU A 116 -8.81 2.65 12.04
C LEU A 116 -10.11 2.38 11.28
N THR A 117 -10.08 2.42 9.94
CA THR A 117 -11.22 2.02 9.11
C THR A 117 -11.50 0.51 9.24
N ALA A 118 -10.46 -0.33 9.35
CA ALA A 118 -10.63 -1.76 9.59
C ALA A 118 -11.31 -2.04 10.94
N TYR A 119 -11.03 -1.24 11.98
CA TYR A 119 -11.74 -1.33 13.27
C TYR A 119 -13.21 -1.01 13.17
N GLU A 120 -13.57 0.03 12.41
CA GLU A 120 -14.96 0.41 12.21
C GLU A 120 -15.73 -0.72 11.53
N ILE A 121 -15.16 -1.29 10.47
CA ILE A 121 -15.77 -2.41 9.74
C ILE A 121 -15.91 -3.63 10.65
N TYR A 122 -14.84 -3.98 11.39
CA TYR A 122 -14.86 -5.10 12.34
C TYR A 122 -15.94 -4.94 13.41
N GLY A 123 -15.97 -3.81 14.11
CA GLY A 123 -16.94 -3.57 15.17
C GLY A 123 -18.38 -3.58 14.67
N ARG A 124 -18.62 -3.03 13.47
CA ARG A 124 -19.96 -3.04 12.86
C ARG A 124 -20.40 -4.45 12.44
N GLU A 125 -19.52 -5.25 11.86
CA GLU A 125 -19.87 -6.58 11.35
C GLU A 125 -19.97 -7.64 12.45
N THR A 126 -19.16 -7.52 13.51
CA THR A 126 -19.10 -8.52 14.58
C THR A 126 -19.86 -8.12 15.84
N GLY A 127 -20.13 -6.83 16.03
CA GLY A 127 -20.59 -6.27 17.30
C GLY A 127 -19.49 -6.17 18.37
N ASP A 128 -18.26 -6.60 18.07
CA ASP A 128 -17.13 -6.51 18.98
C ASP A 128 -16.37 -5.18 18.79
N TYR A 129 -16.58 -4.26 19.75
CA TYR A 129 -15.92 -2.96 19.79
C TYR A 129 -14.66 -2.93 20.69
N SER A 130 -14.16 -4.09 21.12
CA SER A 130 -12.97 -4.20 21.99
C SER A 130 -11.71 -3.59 21.37
N VAL A 131 -11.65 -3.50 20.04
CA VAL A 131 -10.56 -2.83 19.30
C VAL A 131 -10.34 -1.38 19.74
N TYR A 132 -11.40 -0.67 20.13
CA TYR A 132 -11.34 0.72 20.60
C TYR A 132 -10.95 0.84 22.08
N ALA A 133 -11.05 -0.24 22.85
CA ALA A 133 -10.67 -0.26 24.27
C ALA A 133 -9.18 -0.60 24.48
N TYR A 134 -8.55 -1.23 23.48
CA TYR A 134 -7.18 -1.71 23.59
C TYR A 134 -6.15 -0.58 23.76
N LEU A 135 -6.29 0.49 22.97
CA LEU A 135 -5.51 1.72 23.08
C LEU A 135 -6.44 2.93 23.20
N PRO A 136 -6.08 3.94 24.01
CA PRO A 136 -6.86 5.17 24.08
C PRO A 136 -6.77 5.94 22.76
N LYS A 137 -7.81 6.71 22.42
CA LYS A 137 -7.84 7.59 21.23
C LYS A 137 -6.55 8.41 21.05
N ARG A 138 -5.95 8.90 22.15
CA ARG A 138 -4.69 9.68 22.09
C ARG A 138 -3.55 8.92 21.39
N SER A 139 -3.51 7.60 21.47
CA SER A 139 -2.45 6.78 20.87
C SER A 139 -2.44 6.86 19.34
N TYR A 140 -3.57 7.22 18.75
CA TYR A 140 -3.77 7.38 17.31
C TYR A 140 -3.63 8.84 16.85
N ALA A 141 -3.49 9.78 17.79
CA ALA A 141 -3.37 11.22 17.50
C ALA A 141 -1.99 11.78 17.88
N GLY A 142 -1.39 11.28 18.96
CA GLY A 142 -0.13 11.74 19.52
C GLY A 142 1.11 11.11 18.86
N LEU A 143 2.26 11.75 19.03
CA LEU A 143 3.54 11.32 18.46
C LEU A 143 4.55 10.88 19.53
N SER A 144 4.10 10.64 20.76
CA SER A 144 5.00 10.21 21.84
C SER A 144 5.39 8.74 21.72
N ALA A 145 6.38 8.32 22.52
CA ALA A 145 6.79 6.92 22.61
C ALA A 145 5.69 5.97 23.12
N ALA A 146 4.63 6.49 23.76
CA ALA A 146 3.47 5.72 24.22
C ALA A 146 2.32 5.70 23.20
N ASP A 147 2.46 6.39 22.07
CA ASP A 147 1.43 6.52 21.06
C ASP A 147 1.77 5.70 19.81
N LEU A 148 0.83 4.87 19.34
CA LEU A 148 1.00 4.03 18.17
C LEU A 148 1.40 4.84 16.93
N LYS A 149 0.76 6.01 16.73
CA LYS A 149 1.07 6.92 15.63
C LYS A 149 2.54 7.36 15.68
N GLY A 150 3.09 7.64 16.87
CA GLY A 150 4.51 7.98 17.04
C GLY A 150 5.48 6.89 16.60
N HIS A 151 5.08 5.61 16.64
CA HIS A 151 5.88 4.49 16.14
C HIS A 151 5.69 4.25 14.65
N ILE A 152 4.47 4.41 14.12
CA ILE A 152 4.18 4.31 12.68
C ILE A 152 4.95 5.37 11.88
N TRP A 153 5.19 6.54 12.47
CA TRP A 153 5.99 7.63 11.90
C TRP A 153 7.50 7.36 11.82
N VAL A 154 7.93 6.10 11.99
CA VAL A 154 9.32 5.63 11.91
C VAL A 154 10.25 6.39 12.84
N ASN A 155 10.47 5.82 14.03
CA ASN A 155 11.39 6.37 15.01
C ASN A 155 12.34 5.29 15.53
N PRO A 156 13.62 5.27 15.11
CA PRO A 156 14.62 4.34 15.60
C PRO A 156 14.83 4.41 17.13
N LYS A 157 14.60 5.56 17.77
CA LYS A 157 14.67 5.68 19.24
C LYS A 157 13.56 4.89 19.91
N PHE A 158 12.42 4.70 19.24
CA PHE A 158 11.32 3.86 19.68
C PHE A 158 11.51 2.40 19.25
N LYS A 159 12.62 2.07 18.58
CA LYS A 159 12.85 0.78 17.91
C LYS A 159 11.73 0.44 16.92
N SER A 160 11.25 1.46 16.21
CA SER A 160 10.21 1.30 15.19
C SER A 160 10.71 1.77 13.84
N TYR A 161 10.83 0.84 12.90
CA TYR A 161 11.22 1.11 11.52
C TYR A 161 10.03 1.14 10.55
N GLY A 162 8.81 1.01 11.07
CA GLY A 162 7.60 0.98 10.26
C GLY A 162 6.37 0.54 11.02
N THR A 163 5.27 0.35 10.26
CA THR A 163 3.99 -0.07 10.79
C THR A 163 4.07 -1.46 11.44
N ALA A 164 4.87 -2.38 10.90
CA ALA A 164 5.01 -3.71 11.48
C ALA A 164 5.64 -3.66 12.89
N ASP A 165 6.74 -2.93 13.05
CA ASP A 165 7.34 -2.74 14.38
C ASP A 165 6.41 -2.01 15.34
N ALA A 166 5.67 -1.00 14.86
CA ALA A 166 4.67 -0.32 15.66
C ALA A 166 3.62 -1.30 16.19
N LEU A 167 3.03 -2.14 15.33
CA LEU A 167 2.08 -3.16 15.75
C LEU A 167 2.67 -4.12 16.80
N ILE A 168 3.92 -4.55 16.63
CA ILE A 168 4.61 -5.46 17.57
C ILE A 168 4.86 -4.78 18.91
N ASN A 169 5.35 -3.54 18.90
CA ASN A 169 5.62 -2.77 20.12
C ASN A 169 4.37 -2.54 20.97
N PHE A 170 3.20 -2.56 20.35
CA PHE A 170 1.89 -2.49 21.01
C PHE A 170 1.19 -3.85 21.12
N GLY A 171 1.88 -4.97 20.86
CA GLY A 171 1.34 -6.31 21.06
C GLY A 171 0.21 -6.70 20.10
N MET A 172 0.11 -6.05 18.94
CA MET A 172 -0.95 -6.17 17.94
C MET A 172 -0.50 -6.86 16.65
N GLY A 173 0.78 -7.24 16.54
CA GLY A 173 1.33 -7.78 15.30
C GLY A 173 2.52 -8.70 15.50
N GLU A 174 2.97 -9.27 14.40
CA GLU A 174 4.17 -10.09 14.30
C GLU A 174 4.97 -9.73 13.04
N ARG A 175 6.30 -9.87 13.11
CA ARG A 175 7.18 -9.70 11.94
C ARG A 175 6.96 -10.83 10.95
N ARG A 176 7.10 -10.53 9.67
CA ARG A 176 7.08 -11.52 8.58
C ARG A 176 8.29 -11.30 7.69
N SER A 177 8.85 -12.37 7.14
CA SER A 177 9.78 -12.21 6.04
C SER A 177 9.01 -11.76 4.78
N PHE A 178 9.69 -11.10 3.84
CA PHE A 178 9.03 -10.66 2.60
C PHE A 178 8.40 -11.84 1.85
N SER A 179 9.00 -13.02 1.88
CA SER A 179 8.50 -14.25 1.23
C SER A 179 7.25 -14.84 1.87
N GLU A 180 6.88 -14.39 3.07
CA GLU A 180 5.73 -14.87 3.84
C GLU A 180 4.58 -13.87 3.88
N LEU A 181 4.69 -12.76 3.13
CA LEU A 181 3.66 -11.75 3.08
C LEU A 181 2.42 -12.30 2.37
N GLU A 182 1.27 -11.92 2.92
CA GLU A 182 -0.06 -12.16 2.38
C GLU A 182 -0.78 -10.81 2.20
N PRO A 183 -1.78 -10.73 1.29
CA PRO A 183 -2.55 -9.52 1.10
C PRO A 183 -3.11 -8.98 2.43
N GLY A 184 -2.94 -7.68 2.68
CA GLY A 184 -3.30 -7.01 3.93
C GLY A 184 -2.16 -6.89 4.95
N ASP A 185 -0.98 -7.44 4.66
CA ASP A 185 0.22 -7.20 5.47
C ASP A 185 0.74 -5.77 5.27
N PHE A 186 1.45 -5.25 6.27
CA PHE A 186 2.06 -3.93 6.21
C PHE A 186 3.55 -4.02 5.90
N LEU A 187 4.03 -3.06 5.11
CA LEU A 187 5.41 -2.99 4.68
C LEU A 187 5.89 -1.54 4.71
N ASN A 188 7.02 -1.28 5.38
CA ASN A 188 7.81 -0.08 5.13
C ASN A 188 9.04 -0.46 4.31
N LEU A 189 9.25 0.27 3.23
CA LEU A 189 10.28 0.01 2.24
C LEU A 189 11.22 1.20 2.09
N ASN A 190 12.46 0.90 1.68
CA ASN A 190 13.46 1.90 1.34
C ASN A 190 13.83 1.77 -0.14
N ARG A 191 14.19 2.89 -0.75
CA ARG A 191 14.63 2.98 -2.14
C ARG A 191 16.12 3.27 -2.21
N ASN A 192 16.74 2.90 -3.33
CA ASN A 192 18.16 3.18 -3.61
C ASN A 192 18.48 4.68 -3.77
N ASN A 193 17.47 5.56 -3.81
CA ASN A 193 17.59 7.01 -3.80
C ASN A 193 17.46 7.64 -2.40
N LYS A 194 17.52 6.84 -1.33
CA LYS A 194 17.43 7.28 0.07
C LYS A 194 16.08 7.86 0.49
N THR A 195 15.00 7.43 -0.15
CA THR A 195 13.64 7.71 0.31
C THR A 195 12.97 6.44 0.83
N GLY A 196 11.90 6.59 1.59
CA GLY A 196 11.10 5.49 2.11
C GLY A 196 9.61 5.60 1.76
N HIS A 197 8.88 4.55 2.11
CA HIS A 197 7.44 4.49 1.91
C HIS A 197 6.81 3.49 2.88
N ALA A 198 5.55 3.71 3.24
CA ALA A 198 4.76 2.78 4.04
C ALA A 198 3.56 2.34 3.20
N VAL A 199 3.28 1.04 3.13
CA VAL A 199 2.29 0.48 2.21
C VAL A 199 1.58 -0.73 2.83
N ALA A 200 0.39 -1.04 2.31
CA ALA A 200 -0.27 -2.33 2.52
C ALA A 200 -0.02 -3.23 1.32
N PHE A 201 0.56 -4.41 1.55
CA PHE A 201 0.87 -5.42 0.54
C PHE A 201 -0.41 -6.07 -0.01
N LEU A 202 -0.47 -6.29 -1.32
CA LEU A 202 -1.64 -6.89 -2.00
C LEU A 202 -1.31 -8.16 -2.78
N GLY A 203 -0.03 -8.43 -3.08
CA GLY A 203 0.37 -9.62 -3.81
C GLY A 203 1.72 -9.43 -4.50
N TYR A 204 2.42 -10.54 -4.76
CA TYR A 204 3.65 -10.53 -5.54
C TYR A 204 3.34 -10.32 -7.02
N ILE A 205 4.29 -9.76 -7.77
CA ILE A 205 4.13 -9.55 -9.22
C ILE A 205 5.29 -10.11 -10.01
N ASP A 206 4.99 -10.57 -11.22
CA ASP A 206 5.97 -10.91 -12.25
C ASP A 206 6.41 -9.69 -13.08
N SER A 207 7.29 -9.92 -14.07
CA SER A 207 7.84 -8.87 -14.95
C SER A 207 6.81 -8.16 -15.83
N SER A 208 5.59 -8.70 -15.97
CA SER A 208 4.48 -8.11 -16.70
C SER A 208 3.49 -7.37 -15.79
N GLY A 209 3.68 -7.44 -14.47
CA GLY A 209 2.74 -6.95 -13.47
C GLY A 209 1.60 -7.93 -13.17
N GLY A 210 1.68 -9.17 -13.64
CA GLY A 210 0.75 -10.24 -13.30
C GLY A 210 0.87 -10.61 -11.82
N ILE A 211 -0.26 -10.74 -11.13
CA ILE A 211 -0.28 -11.13 -9.71
C ILE A 211 0.04 -12.62 -9.61
N LEU A 212 1.04 -12.94 -8.79
CA LEU A 212 1.49 -14.30 -8.54
C LEU A 212 0.79 -14.90 -7.30
N PRO A 213 0.58 -16.23 -7.27
CA PRO A 213 -0.09 -16.89 -6.14
C PRO A 213 0.74 -16.92 -4.85
N GLY A 214 2.04 -16.63 -4.93
CA GLY A 214 2.96 -16.66 -3.80
C GLY A 214 4.35 -16.19 -4.19
N TYR A 215 5.27 -16.20 -3.23
CA TYR A 215 6.67 -15.83 -3.48
C TYR A 215 7.40 -16.93 -4.24
N GLY A 216 8.24 -16.55 -5.21
CA GLY A 216 8.95 -17.47 -6.11
C GLY A 216 10.01 -16.77 -6.95
N PRO A 217 10.76 -17.52 -7.79
CA PRO A 217 11.81 -16.96 -8.64
C PRO A 217 11.31 -15.98 -9.71
N GLU A 218 10.02 -16.00 -10.04
CA GLU A 218 9.37 -15.08 -10.99
C GLU A 218 9.09 -13.69 -10.38
N VAL A 219 9.21 -13.55 -9.07
CA VAL A 219 8.87 -12.31 -8.36
C VAL A 219 9.88 -11.21 -8.67
N VAL A 220 9.40 -10.13 -9.29
CA VAL A 220 10.20 -8.91 -9.52
C VAL A 220 9.87 -7.78 -8.55
N GLY A 221 8.80 -7.93 -7.78
CA GLY A 221 8.25 -6.88 -6.95
C GLY A 221 6.92 -7.26 -6.33
N PHE A 222 6.06 -6.28 -6.05
CA PHE A 222 4.74 -6.50 -5.48
C PHE A 222 3.75 -5.38 -5.80
N LYS A 223 2.45 -5.71 -5.74
CA LYS A 223 1.36 -4.75 -5.76
C LYS A 223 1.07 -4.29 -4.34
N TYR A 224 0.75 -3.02 -4.17
CA TYR A 224 0.41 -2.44 -2.87
C TYR A 224 -0.65 -1.35 -2.98
N PHE A 225 -1.17 -0.96 -1.81
CA PHE A 225 -2.02 0.21 -1.62
C PHE A 225 -1.37 1.19 -0.64
N SER A 226 -1.31 2.47 -1.00
CA SER A 226 -0.83 3.54 -0.12
C SER A 226 -1.20 4.93 -0.66
N ALA A 227 -0.82 5.97 0.08
CA ALA A 227 -0.88 7.35 -0.36
C ALA A 227 0.46 7.83 -0.92
N GLN A 228 0.48 8.33 -2.16
CA GLN A 228 1.66 8.95 -2.77
C GLN A 228 1.31 9.87 -3.95
N GLY A 229 2.31 10.55 -4.51
CA GLY A 229 2.20 11.37 -5.71
C GLY A 229 1.99 12.86 -5.42
N SER A 230 1.33 13.55 -6.34
CA SER A 230 1.15 15.01 -6.23
C SER A 230 -0.01 15.42 -5.31
N ALA A 231 -0.01 16.69 -4.89
CA ALA A 231 -1.10 17.28 -4.12
C ALA A 231 -2.40 17.53 -4.91
N ALA A 232 -2.37 17.34 -6.24
CA ALA A 232 -3.52 17.57 -7.10
C ALA A 232 -4.45 16.33 -7.13
N PRO A 233 -5.77 16.52 -7.01
CA PRO A 233 -6.74 15.44 -7.20
C PRO A 233 -6.58 14.75 -8.55
N GLY A 234 -6.81 13.43 -8.59
CA GLY A 234 -6.58 12.57 -9.75
C GLY A 234 -5.11 12.24 -10.01
N ARG A 235 -4.16 12.91 -9.33
CA ARG A 235 -2.71 12.75 -9.56
C ARG A 235 -1.93 12.18 -8.37
N GLY A 236 -2.52 12.13 -7.18
CA GLY A 236 -1.92 11.54 -5.99
C GLY A 236 -2.94 11.27 -4.90
N GLY A 237 -2.51 10.80 -3.73
CA GLY A 237 -3.36 10.33 -2.64
C GLY A 237 -3.43 8.81 -2.61
N LEU A 238 -4.48 8.26 -2.00
CA LEU A 238 -4.69 6.82 -1.86
C LEU A 238 -4.86 6.14 -3.23
N ASP A 239 -4.03 5.14 -3.52
CA ASP A 239 -3.95 4.52 -4.85
C ASP A 239 -3.36 3.09 -4.80
N TYR A 240 -3.62 2.32 -5.86
CA TYR A 240 -3.04 1.00 -6.11
C TYR A 240 -1.84 1.11 -7.04
N ARG A 241 -0.70 0.57 -6.62
CA ARG A 241 0.56 0.73 -7.37
C ARG A 241 1.43 -0.51 -7.33
N TYR A 242 2.46 -0.50 -8.16
CA TYR A 242 3.47 -1.56 -8.21
C TYR A 242 4.79 -1.08 -7.68
N ALA A 243 5.40 -1.88 -6.83
CA ALA A 243 6.78 -1.72 -6.38
C ALA A 243 7.66 -2.70 -7.17
N VAL A 244 8.78 -2.22 -7.72
CA VAL A 244 9.76 -3.04 -8.46
C VAL A 244 11.12 -2.98 -7.77
N PHE A 245 11.71 -4.14 -7.49
CA PHE A 245 13.01 -4.21 -6.84
C PHE A 245 14.11 -3.67 -7.74
N SER A 246 15.08 -2.98 -7.14
CA SER A 246 16.16 -2.26 -7.83
C SER A 246 16.98 -3.14 -8.76
N GLN A 247 17.18 -4.41 -8.42
CA GLN A 247 17.90 -5.38 -9.26
C GLN A 247 17.23 -5.67 -10.61
N PHE A 248 15.94 -5.37 -10.75
CA PHE A 248 15.18 -5.51 -12.01
C PHE A 248 14.98 -4.18 -12.74
N GLY A 249 15.58 -3.09 -12.24
CA GLY A 249 15.45 -1.76 -12.83
C GLY A 249 14.05 -1.17 -12.63
N CYS A 250 13.50 -0.56 -13.69
CA CYS A 250 12.16 0.03 -13.67
C CYS A 250 11.32 -0.48 -14.84
N LEU A 251 10.89 -1.73 -14.73
CA LEU A 251 10.09 -2.45 -15.72
C LEU A 251 8.79 -1.69 -16.03
N LYS A 252 8.35 -1.72 -17.30
CA LYS A 252 7.04 -1.17 -17.69
C LYS A 252 5.95 -2.01 -17.05
N MET A 253 5.00 -1.35 -16.36
CA MET A 253 3.89 -2.02 -15.69
C MET A 253 2.53 -1.42 -16.12
N PRO A 254 1.41 -2.16 -15.93
CA PRO A 254 0.07 -1.67 -16.25
C PRO A 254 -0.43 -0.47 -15.42
N TYR A 255 0.13 -0.25 -14.23
CA TYR A 255 -0.23 0.83 -13.30
C TYR A 255 1.04 1.61 -12.90
N LYS A 256 0.85 2.73 -12.19
CA LYS A 256 1.93 3.56 -11.67
C LYS A 256 2.89 2.75 -10.80
N ARG A 257 4.17 3.11 -10.88
CA ARG A 257 5.28 2.34 -10.34
C ARG A 257 6.06 3.11 -9.31
N ASP A 258 6.59 2.34 -8.40
CA ASP A 258 7.61 2.69 -7.45
C ASP A 258 8.85 1.82 -7.72
N CYS A 259 9.87 2.40 -8.34
CA CYS A 259 11.06 1.67 -8.77
C CYS A 259 12.24 1.91 -7.82
N GLY A 260 13.22 1.00 -7.87
CA GLY A 260 14.43 1.12 -7.05
C GLY A 260 14.23 0.65 -5.61
N ILE A 261 13.20 -0.16 -5.34
CA ILE A 261 12.95 -0.74 -4.02
C ILE A 261 14.10 -1.66 -3.64
N ILE A 262 14.63 -1.51 -2.43
CA ILE A 262 15.70 -2.36 -1.93
C ILE A 262 15.07 -3.64 -1.36
N TYR A 263 15.33 -4.78 -1.99
CA TYR A 263 15.06 -6.07 -1.37
C TYR A 263 16.08 -6.31 -0.25
N SER A 264 15.61 -6.66 0.95
CA SER A 264 16.47 -6.95 2.09
C SER A 264 15.78 -7.86 3.09
N ALA A 265 16.54 -8.76 3.71
CA ALA A 265 16.09 -9.50 4.89
C ALA A 265 16.19 -8.65 6.19
N ASP A 266 16.92 -7.53 6.15
CA ASP A 266 17.02 -6.60 7.28
C ASP A 266 15.71 -5.81 7.43
N GLN A 267 15.02 -6.04 8.55
CA GLN A 267 13.77 -5.39 8.93
C GLN A 267 13.90 -3.89 9.21
N LYS A 268 15.12 -3.33 9.17
CA LYS A 268 15.37 -1.88 9.17
C LYS A 268 15.31 -1.26 7.78
N ILE A 269 15.41 -2.08 6.73
CA ILE A 269 15.41 -1.66 5.32
C ILE A 269 14.09 -2.03 4.65
N LEU A 270 13.59 -3.23 4.95
CA LEU A 270 12.32 -3.75 4.46
C LEU A 270 11.54 -4.30 5.66
N ASN A 271 10.87 -3.40 6.39
CA ASN A 271 10.14 -3.71 7.61
C ASN A 271 8.77 -4.29 7.25
N ALA A 272 8.52 -5.55 7.56
CA ALA A 272 7.33 -6.24 7.11
C ALA A 272 6.67 -7.01 8.25
N GLY A 273 5.33 -7.00 8.28
CA GLY A 273 4.61 -7.67 9.33
C GLY A 273 3.11 -7.70 9.14
N ARG A 274 2.48 -8.50 10.00
CA ARG A 274 1.07 -8.82 9.94
C ARG A 274 0.38 -8.38 11.21
N MET A 275 -0.81 -7.81 11.05
CA MET A 275 -1.66 -7.46 12.18
C MET A 275 -2.42 -8.70 12.66
N LEU A 276 -2.34 -8.96 13.96
CA LEU A 276 -3.11 -10.00 14.62
C LEU A 276 -4.57 -9.56 14.77
N ALA A 277 -5.49 -10.53 14.77
CA ALA A 277 -6.87 -10.28 15.15
C ALA A 277 -6.97 -9.92 16.66
N PRO A 278 -8.01 -9.18 17.10
CA PRO A 278 -8.09 -8.63 18.45
C PRO A 278 -7.99 -9.68 19.56
N ALA A 279 -8.52 -10.88 19.33
CA ALA A 279 -8.44 -12.01 20.27
C ALA A 279 -7.01 -12.47 20.58
N TYR A 280 -6.01 -12.07 19.79
CA TYR A 280 -4.60 -12.45 19.94
C TYR A 280 -3.71 -11.29 20.39
N TRP A 281 -4.28 -10.13 20.70
CA TRP A 281 -3.50 -9.01 21.21
C TRP A 281 -3.06 -9.23 22.65
N THR A 282 -1.82 -8.85 22.95
CA THR A 282 -1.16 -9.25 24.22
C THR A 282 -1.25 -8.22 25.34
N GLY A 283 -1.76 -7.01 25.05
CA GLY A 283 -1.74 -5.89 26.00
C GLY A 283 -0.35 -5.27 26.20
N THR A 284 0.66 -5.72 25.46
CA THR A 284 2.02 -5.17 25.51
C THR A 284 2.00 -3.69 25.16
N ARG A 285 2.74 -2.87 25.92
CA ARG A 285 2.90 -1.44 25.66
C ARG A 285 4.39 -1.07 25.71
N PRO A 286 4.86 -0.11 24.90
CA PRO A 286 6.23 0.37 24.98
C PRO A 286 6.52 0.87 26.40
N ALA A 287 7.60 0.37 27.00
CA ALA A 287 8.07 0.88 28.28
C ALA A 287 8.57 2.32 28.08
N LEU A 288 7.91 3.27 28.74
CA LEU A 288 8.43 4.62 28.88
C LEU A 288 9.66 4.54 29.79
N SER A 289 10.84 4.37 29.20
CA SER A 289 12.07 4.51 29.99
C SER A 289 12.07 5.92 30.59
N GLY A 290 12.50 6.10 31.84
CA GLY A 290 12.44 7.40 32.54
C GLY A 290 13.18 8.56 31.87
N LYS A 291 13.85 8.34 30.74
CA LYS A 291 14.25 9.40 29.81
C LYS A 291 13.05 9.77 28.94
N ALA A 292 12.55 11.00 29.09
CA ALA A 292 11.58 11.57 28.17
C ALA A 292 12.14 11.51 26.75
N PHE A 293 11.69 10.53 25.96
CA PHE A 293 11.87 10.60 24.53
C PHE A 293 10.94 11.72 24.05
N GLY A 294 11.49 12.72 23.36
CA GLY A 294 10.67 13.74 22.70
C GLY A 294 9.69 13.14 21.71
N GLU A 295 8.80 13.96 21.18
CA GLU A 295 7.88 13.54 20.12
C GLU A 295 8.65 13.09 18.87
N THR A 296 8.12 12.07 18.17
CA THR A 296 8.61 11.73 16.83
C THR A 296 8.34 12.89 15.89
N ALA A 297 9.33 13.24 15.07
CA ALA A 297 9.16 14.08 13.90
C ALA A 297 9.36 13.23 12.64
N LEU A 298 8.54 13.45 11.62
CA LEU A 298 8.74 12.84 10.31
C LEU A 298 9.93 13.50 9.62
N ASP A 299 10.79 12.69 9.01
CA ASP A 299 11.75 13.17 8.02
C ASP A 299 11.02 13.33 6.66
N ALA A 300 10.64 14.57 6.33
CA ALA A 300 9.89 14.87 5.10
C ALA A 300 10.71 14.63 3.82
N ASP A 301 12.05 14.73 3.90
CA ASP A 301 12.92 14.46 2.75
C ASP A 301 12.97 12.95 2.48
N PHE A 302 12.97 12.15 3.54
CA PHE A 302 12.88 10.70 3.44
C PHE A 302 11.49 10.23 2.96
N PHE A 303 10.41 10.90 3.40
CA PHE A 303 9.01 10.55 3.08
C PHE A 303 8.33 11.53 2.10
N SER A 304 9.03 11.91 1.03
CA SER A 304 8.54 12.89 0.05
C SER A 304 7.27 12.47 -0.70
N GLY A 305 6.99 11.17 -0.77
CA GLY A 305 5.86 10.59 -1.50
C GLY A 305 5.93 10.70 -3.01
N ILE A 306 7.04 11.20 -3.56
CA ILE A 306 7.27 11.26 -5.01
C ILE A 306 7.80 9.90 -5.46
N THR A 307 7.21 9.35 -6.52
CA THR A 307 7.67 8.09 -7.13
C THR A 307 8.03 8.27 -8.59
N THR A 308 8.42 7.18 -9.26
CA THR A 308 8.95 7.24 -10.62
C THR A 308 7.97 7.81 -11.64
N ASP A 309 6.66 7.64 -11.41
CA ASP A 309 5.61 8.03 -12.35
C ASP A 309 4.77 9.25 -11.87
N ASP A 310 5.25 10.05 -10.90
CA ASP A 310 4.54 11.23 -10.37
C ASP A 310 5.17 12.59 -10.73
#